data_AF-A0A847CXD7-F1
#
_entry.id   AF-A0A847CXD7-F1
#
_cell.length_a   1.000
_cell.length_b   1.000
_cell.length_c   1.000
_cell.angle_alpha   90.00
_cell.angle_beta   90.00
_cell.angle_gamma   90.00
#
_symmetry.space_group_name_H-M   'P 1'
#
loop_
_entity.id
_entity.type
_entity.pdbx_description
1 polymer ?
#
loop_
_entity_poly.entity_id
_entity_poly.type
_entity_poly.pdbx_seq_one_letter_code
_entity_poly.pdbx_strand_id
1 'polypeptide(L)'
;MKKLGIILVLVFVLINVSSCSSSQEANNFVLVSEVAEKNDAQDKVDNKEYLENYMWEETKETFSQYYELLGCKIENYKEEVKNDVCDAIFDYKIYYQNFDKDPDIVPYIKEAKENKDPNYNTYYKEYLKKQEMNISIRALKYPDEIILYTDISPKGESVWEEFQMDDLVISNNN
;
A
#
# COMPACT_ATOMS: atom_id res chain seq x y z
N MET A 1 -18.48 -13.69 33.55
CA MET A 1 -19.18 -12.50 34.07
C MET A 1 -18.53 -11.25 33.49
N LYS A 2 -19.03 -10.76 32.35
CA LYS A 2 -18.55 -9.52 31.72
C LYS A 2 -19.42 -8.37 32.24
N LYS A 3 -18.81 -7.35 32.82
CA LYS A 3 -19.51 -6.16 33.33
C LYS A 3 -19.83 -5.25 32.13
N LEU A 4 -21.11 -5.00 31.87
CA LEU A 4 -21.58 -3.97 30.94
C LEU A 4 -21.49 -2.60 31.62
N GLY A 5 -20.67 -1.71 31.07
CA GLY A 5 -20.67 -0.29 31.43
C GLY A 5 -21.65 0.45 30.53
N ILE A 6 -22.78 0.90 31.08
CA ILE A 6 -23.70 1.83 30.42
C ILE A 6 -23.10 3.23 30.53
N ILE A 7 -22.70 3.83 29.41
CA ILE A 7 -22.32 5.24 29.36
C ILE A 7 -23.57 6.04 29.00
N LEU A 8 -24.14 6.73 30.00
CA LEU A 8 -25.22 7.69 29.83
C LEU A 8 -24.60 9.05 29.49
N VAL A 9 -24.54 9.42 28.21
CA VAL A 9 -24.10 10.76 27.80
C VAL A 9 -25.30 11.70 27.80
N LEU A 10 -25.45 12.49 28.87
CA LEU A 10 -26.37 13.63 28.92
C LEU A 10 -25.69 14.85 28.29
N VAL A 11 -26.04 15.15 27.04
CA VAL A 11 -25.62 16.41 26.39
C VAL A 11 -26.65 17.49 26.71
N PHE A 12 -26.28 18.46 27.54
CA PHE A 12 -27.03 19.72 27.71
C PHE A 12 -26.62 20.68 26.59
N VAL A 13 -27.52 20.94 25.64
CA VAL A 13 -27.35 22.03 24.67
C VAL A 13 -27.99 23.29 25.24
N LEU A 14 -27.16 24.28 25.58
CA LEU A 14 -27.59 25.63 25.93
C LEU A 14 -27.97 26.38 24.64
N ILE A 15 -29.26 26.68 24.49
CA ILE A 15 -29.76 27.51 23.39
C ILE A 15 -29.61 28.97 23.80
N ASN A 16 -28.62 29.66 23.21
CA ASN A 16 -28.58 31.12 23.22
C ASN A 16 -29.59 31.64 22.20
N VAL A 17 -30.66 32.29 22.68
CA VAL A 17 -31.59 33.02 21.82
C VAL A 17 -31.09 34.45 21.61
N SER A 18 -30.77 34.79 20.36
CA SER A 18 -30.71 36.18 19.90
C SER A 18 -31.50 36.31 18.61
N SER A 19 -32.71 36.86 18.78
CA SER A 19 -33.44 37.80 17.92
C SER A 19 -33.67 37.47 16.43
N CYS A 20 -34.94 37.16 16.11
CA CYS A 20 -35.77 37.48 14.92
C CYS A 20 -35.19 37.26 13.49
N SER A 21 -35.87 36.67 12.50
CA SER A 21 -37.31 36.47 12.28
C SER A 21 -37.54 35.54 11.06
N SER A 22 -38.79 35.06 10.95
CA SER A 22 -39.49 34.42 9.81
C SER A 22 -39.45 32.88 9.64
N SER A 23 -40.53 32.28 10.16
CA SER A 23 -41.35 31.17 9.62
C SER A 23 -40.69 29.85 9.20
N GLN A 24 -41.00 28.76 9.91
CA GLN A 24 -41.90 27.68 9.45
C GLN A 24 -42.08 26.59 10.52
N GLU A 25 -43.13 25.79 10.34
CA GLU A 25 -43.84 24.95 11.29
C GLU A 25 -43.00 23.85 11.97
N ALA A 26 -43.29 23.63 13.25
CA ALA A 26 -42.67 22.59 14.07
C ALA A 26 -43.24 21.20 13.70
N ASN A 27 -42.43 20.41 12.97
CA ASN A 27 -42.67 18.99 12.80
C ASN A 27 -42.37 18.25 14.12
N ASN A 28 -43.39 17.65 14.72
CA ASN A 28 -43.26 16.70 15.82
C ASN A 28 -42.62 15.41 15.29
N PHE A 29 -41.30 15.26 15.46
CA PHE A 29 -40.61 14.01 15.17
C PHE A 29 -40.56 13.15 16.44
N VAL A 30 -41.41 12.13 16.48
CA VAL A 30 -41.38 11.07 17.49
C VAL A 30 -40.16 10.20 17.20
N LEU A 31 -39.12 10.32 18.02
CA LEU A 31 -38.00 9.37 18.04
C LEU A 31 -38.48 8.08 18.70
N VAL A 32 -38.85 7.10 17.87
CA VAL A 32 -38.88 5.69 18.26
C VAL A 32 -37.43 5.26 18.42
N SER A 33 -37.03 4.94 19.64
CA SER A 33 -35.73 4.34 19.93
C SER A 33 -35.67 2.95 19.31
N GLU A 34 -35.13 2.86 18.10
CA GLU A 34 -34.68 1.59 17.54
C GLU A 34 -33.37 1.24 18.25
N VAL A 35 -33.44 0.31 19.19
CA VAL A 35 -32.26 -0.39 19.69
C VAL A 35 -31.80 -1.30 18.56
N ALA A 36 -30.95 -0.75 17.68
CA ALA A 36 -30.20 -1.55 16.75
C ALA A 36 -29.18 -2.35 17.56
N GLU A 37 -29.42 -3.65 17.74
CA GLU A 37 -28.36 -4.60 18.08
C GLU A 37 -27.27 -4.48 17.01
N LYS A 38 -26.14 -3.86 17.40
CA LYS A 38 -24.89 -3.99 16.66
C LYS A 38 -24.49 -5.46 16.71
N ASN A 39 -24.87 -6.19 15.68
CA ASN A 39 -24.09 -7.33 15.24
C ASN A 39 -22.78 -6.76 14.68
N ASP A 40 -21.72 -6.75 15.50
CA ASP A 40 -20.34 -6.58 15.03
C ASP A 40 -20.00 -7.79 14.15
N ALA A 41 -20.47 -7.78 12.91
CA ALA A 41 -19.81 -8.50 11.84
C ALA A 41 -18.55 -7.69 11.53
N GLN A 42 -17.46 -8.00 12.24
CA GLN A 42 -16.14 -7.54 11.85
C GLN A 42 -15.86 -8.13 10.48
N ASP A 43 -15.92 -7.30 9.44
CA ASP A 43 -15.51 -7.71 8.08
C ASP A 43 -14.09 -8.24 8.16
N LYS A 44 -13.95 -9.56 7.97
CA LYS A 44 -12.66 -10.22 7.91
C LYS A 44 -12.02 -9.75 6.61
N VAL A 45 -11.07 -8.82 6.71
CA VAL A 45 -10.24 -8.40 5.58
C VAL A 45 -9.57 -9.63 4.99
N ASP A 46 -9.68 -9.80 3.67
CA ASP A 46 -9.05 -10.89 2.94
C ASP A 46 -7.52 -10.78 3.05
N ASN A 47 -6.82 -11.92 3.27
CA ASN A 47 -5.37 -11.91 3.47
C ASN A 47 -4.62 -11.35 2.25
N LYS A 48 -5.10 -11.63 1.03
CA LYS A 48 -4.49 -11.11 -0.20
C LYS A 48 -4.67 -9.60 -0.27
N GLU A 49 -5.87 -9.09 0.01
CA GLU A 49 -6.11 -7.64 0.05
C GLU A 49 -5.24 -6.95 1.12
N TYR A 50 -5.09 -7.57 2.29
CA TYR A 50 -4.19 -7.06 3.33
C TYR A 50 -2.74 -7.00 2.85
N LEU A 51 -2.25 -8.08 2.25
CA LEU A 51 -0.88 -8.17 1.73
C LEU A 51 -0.65 -7.21 0.56
N GLU A 52 -1.63 -7.03 -0.34
CA GLU A 52 -1.55 -6.03 -1.43
C GLU A 52 -1.36 -4.62 -0.87
N ASN A 53 -2.15 -4.24 0.14
CA ASN A 53 -2.02 -2.93 0.78
C ASN A 53 -0.69 -2.78 1.51
N TYR A 54 -0.30 -3.77 2.32
CA TYR A 54 0.97 -3.78 3.04
C TYR A 54 2.15 -3.61 2.08
N MET A 55 2.24 -4.46 1.05
CA MET A 55 3.33 -4.41 0.07
C MET A 55 3.37 -3.07 -0.67
N TRP A 56 2.21 -2.47 -0.95
CA TRP A 56 2.17 -1.17 -1.61
C TRP A 56 2.65 -0.03 -0.71
N GLU A 57 2.32 -0.03 0.58
CA GLU A 57 2.85 0.94 1.53
C GLU A 57 4.38 0.83 1.65
N GLU A 58 4.90 -0.39 1.84
CA GLU A 58 6.35 -0.65 1.88
C GLU A 58 7.04 -0.18 0.59
N THR A 59 6.44 -0.46 -0.58
CA THR A 59 6.96 -0.02 -1.88
C THR A 59 7.04 1.51 -1.96
N LYS A 60 6.00 2.21 -1.48
CA LYS A 60 6.00 3.67 -1.48
C LYS A 60 7.07 4.21 -0.55
N GLU A 61 7.22 3.66 0.64
CA GLU A 61 8.22 4.10 1.61
C GLU A 61 9.63 3.96 1.04
N THR A 62 9.96 2.79 0.49
CA THR A 62 11.29 2.51 -0.08
C THR A 62 11.58 3.31 -1.35
N PHE A 63 10.68 3.28 -2.34
CA PHE A 63 11.01 3.65 -3.72
C PHE A 63 10.53 5.04 -4.16
N SER A 64 9.60 5.69 -3.42
CA SER A 64 9.04 6.99 -3.86
C SER A 64 10.07 8.12 -3.88
N GLN A 65 11.24 7.94 -3.25
CA GLN A 65 12.33 8.92 -3.34
C GLN A 65 13.14 8.80 -4.65
N TYR A 66 13.05 7.67 -5.35
CA TYR A 66 13.84 7.37 -6.56
C TYR A 66 13.01 7.38 -7.83
N TYR A 67 11.75 6.94 -7.75
CA TYR A 67 10.89 6.76 -8.91
C TYR A 67 9.49 7.31 -8.72
N GLU A 68 8.87 7.70 -9.82
CA GLU A 68 7.42 7.89 -9.88
C GLU A 68 6.75 6.52 -9.96
N LEU A 69 6.12 6.11 -8.85
CA LEU A 69 5.42 4.83 -8.75
C LEU A 69 4.04 4.92 -9.40
N LEU A 70 3.76 3.99 -10.30
CA LEU A 70 2.54 3.96 -11.10
C LEU A 70 1.51 2.96 -10.55
N GLY A 71 1.95 1.99 -9.75
CA GLY A 71 1.12 1.01 -9.08
C GLY A 71 1.82 -0.33 -8.91
N CYS A 72 1.12 -1.29 -8.33
CA CYS A 72 1.60 -2.64 -8.09
C CYS A 72 0.53 -3.69 -8.39
N LYS A 73 0.95 -4.96 -8.46
CA LYS A 73 0.04 -6.10 -8.65
C LYS A 73 0.61 -7.36 -8.00
N ILE A 74 -0.25 -8.12 -7.32
CA ILE A 74 0.02 -9.48 -6.88
C ILE A 74 -0.53 -10.47 -7.92
N GLU A 75 0.30 -11.40 -8.36
CA GLU A 75 -0.03 -12.50 -9.28
C GLU A 75 0.32 -13.86 -8.66
N ASN A 76 -0.29 -14.93 -9.18
CA ASN A 76 0.00 -16.32 -8.78
C ASN A 76 -0.12 -16.61 -7.26
N TYR A 77 -0.96 -15.84 -6.57
CA TYR A 77 -1.19 -15.94 -5.12
C TYR A 77 -1.67 -17.33 -4.70
N LYS A 78 -0.99 -17.91 -3.72
CA LYS A 78 -1.36 -19.15 -3.03
C LYS A 78 -1.13 -18.94 -1.55
N GLU A 79 -2.08 -19.37 -0.72
CA GLU A 79 -1.92 -19.30 0.74
C GLU A 79 -2.26 -20.62 1.43
N GLU A 80 -1.63 -20.84 2.58
CA GLU A 80 -2.05 -21.81 3.58
C GLU A 80 -2.21 -21.08 4.92
N VAL A 81 -3.35 -21.29 5.60
CA VAL A 81 -3.61 -20.68 6.92
C VAL A 81 -3.59 -21.77 7.99
N LYS A 82 -2.70 -21.64 8.97
CA LYS A 82 -2.57 -22.54 10.12
C LYS A 82 -2.34 -21.72 11.40
N ASN A 83 -3.12 -21.99 12.45
CA ASN A 83 -2.98 -21.32 13.75
C ASN A 83 -2.95 -19.78 13.64
N ASP A 84 -3.86 -19.21 12.85
CA ASP A 84 -3.96 -17.77 12.57
C ASP A 84 -2.74 -17.13 11.87
N VAL A 85 -1.80 -17.95 11.38
CA VAL A 85 -0.71 -17.52 10.51
C VAL A 85 -1.08 -17.84 9.06
N CYS A 86 -0.99 -16.83 8.20
CA CYS A 86 -1.12 -16.98 6.74
C CYS A 86 0.29 -17.07 6.13
N ASP A 87 0.59 -18.20 5.50
CA ASP A 87 1.80 -18.42 4.70
C ASP A 87 1.42 -18.29 3.23
N ALA A 88 1.74 -17.15 2.63
CA ALA A 88 1.37 -16.80 1.27
C ALA A 88 2.59 -16.75 0.36
N ILE A 89 2.48 -17.28 -0.86
CA ILE A 89 3.48 -17.17 -1.92
C ILE A 89 2.84 -16.50 -3.12
N PHE A 90 3.51 -15.50 -3.70
CA PHE A 90 3.02 -14.74 -4.84
C PHE A 90 4.14 -14.04 -5.62
N ASP A 91 3.84 -13.69 -6.87
CA ASP A 91 4.67 -12.79 -7.67
C ASP A 91 4.20 -11.35 -7.46
N TYR A 92 5.10 -10.46 -7.06
CA TYR A 92 4.84 -9.05 -6.84
C TYR A 92 5.45 -8.20 -7.94
N LYS A 93 4.59 -7.45 -8.65
CA LYS A 93 4.99 -6.55 -9.72
C LYS A 93 4.84 -5.10 -9.28
N ILE A 94 5.87 -4.30 -9.54
CA ILE A 94 5.88 -2.85 -9.32
C ILE A 94 6.08 -2.17 -10.67
N TYR A 95 5.21 -1.20 -10.97
CA TYR A 95 5.29 -0.38 -12.18
C TYR A 95 5.80 1.01 -11.81
N TYR A 96 6.85 1.48 -12.47
CA TYR A 96 7.48 2.76 -12.14
C TYR A 96 8.08 3.44 -13.37
N GLN A 97 8.44 4.72 -13.23
CA GLN A 97 9.20 5.47 -14.22
C GLN A 97 10.11 6.51 -13.54
N ASN A 98 11.12 7.00 -14.26
CA ASN A 98 12.00 8.03 -13.74
C ASN A 98 11.24 9.36 -13.49
N PHE A 99 11.63 10.08 -12.43
CA PHE A 99 11.05 11.39 -12.09
C PHE A 99 11.36 12.44 -13.16
N ASP A 100 12.65 12.58 -13.48
CA ASP A 100 13.07 13.55 -14.47
C ASP A 100 12.50 13.15 -15.84
N LYS A 101 11.81 14.09 -16.47
CA LYS A 101 11.25 13.90 -17.81
C LYS A 101 12.17 14.42 -18.91
N ASP A 102 13.28 15.04 -18.53
CA ASP A 102 14.33 15.48 -19.43
C ASP A 102 15.53 14.55 -19.30
N PRO A 103 15.71 13.56 -20.20
CA PRO A 103 16.86 12.67 -20.17
C PRO A 103 18.20 13.41 -20.35
N ASP A 104 18.22 14.61 -20.91
CA ASP A 104 19.48 15.35 -21.19
C ASP A 104 20.15 15.92 -19.92
N ILE A 105 19.47 15.90 -18.77
CA ILE A 105 20.10 16.24 -17.49
C ILE A 105 20.81 15.03 -16.86
N VAL A 106 20.52 13.83 -17.35
CA VAL A 106 21.10 12.57 -16.85
C VAL A 106 22.52 12.44 -17.39
N PRO A 107 23.55 12.30 -16.52
CA PRO A 107 24.95 12.42 -16.94
C PRO A 107 25.35 11.54 -18.12
N TYR A 108 24.99 10.24 -18.11
CA TYR A 108 25.38 9.31 -19.17
C TYR A 108 24.65 9.58 -20.50
N ILE A 109 23.41 10.07 -20.45
CA ILE A 109 22.63 10.40 -21.65
C ILE A 109 23.15 11.71 -22.25
N LYS A 110 23.44 12.69 -21.39
CA LYS A 110 24.06 13.95 -21.78
C LYS A 110 25.40 13.72 -22.46
N GLU A 111 26.26 12.90 -21.86
CA GLU A 111 27.56 12.54 -22.44
C GLU A 111 27.41 11.85 -23.80
N ALA A 112 26.46 10.90 -23.92
CA ALA A 112 26.17 10.24 -25.19
C ALA A 112 25.74 11.25 -26.28
N LYS A 113 24.93 12.26 -25.92
CA LYS A 113 24.53 13.34 -26.81
C LYS A 113 25.71 14.17 -27.28
N GLU A 114 26.54 14.62 -26.34
CA GLU A 114 27.70 15.49 -26.60
C GLU A 114 28.74 14.79 -27.46
N ASN A 115 28.95 13.49 -27.24
CA ASN A 115 29.87 12.65 -28.01
C ASN A 115 29.30 12.14 -29.34
N LYS A 116 28.06 12.51 -29.70
CA LYS A 116 27.34 12.00 -30.89
C LYS A 116 27.31 10.46 -30.93
N ASP A 117 27.14 9.84 -29.77
CA ASP A 117 27.01 8.39 -29.66
C ASP A 117 25.79 7.92 -30.47
N PRO A 118 25.92 6.93 -31.38
CA PRO A 118 24.79 6.40 -32.14
C PRO A 118 23.67 5.83 -31.24
N ASN A 119 23.96 5.48 -30.00
CA ASN A 119 23.00 4.94 -29.02
C ASN A 119 22.26 6.01 -28.22
N TYR A 120 22.58 7.30 -28.36
CA TYR A 120 21.92 8.40 -27.62
C TYR A 120 20.39 8.29 -27.68
N ASN A 121 19.83 8.08 -28.87
CA ASN A 121 18.38 7.96 -29.06
C ASN A 121 17.78 6.73 -28.35
N THR A 122 18.56 5.66 -28.20
CA THR A 122 18.14 4.47 -27.45
C THR A 122 18.09 4.80 -25.97
N TYR A 123 19.16 5.36 -25.40
CA TYR A 123 19.22 5.75 -24.00
C TYR A 123 18.12 6.74 -23.62
N TYR A 124 17.90 7.74 -24.47
CA TYR A 124 16.84 8.74 -24.29
C TYR A 124 15.46 8.09 -24.20
N LYS A 125 15.14 7.16 -25.10
CA LYS A 125 13.83 6.47 -25.13
C LYS A 125 13.67 5.49 -23.98
N GLU A 126 14.73 4.76 -23.64
CA GLU A 126 14.71 3.79 -22.54
C GLU A 126 14.50 4.49 -21.20
N TYR A 127 15.14 5.64 -20.99
CA TYR A 127 14.98 6.44 -19.77
C TYR A 127 13.54 6.90 -19.52
N LEU A 128 12.80 7.23 -20.59
CA LEU A 128 11.40 7.66 -20.49
C LEU A 128 10.40 6.50 -20.43
N LYS A 129 10.86 5.26 -20.62
CA LYS A 129 9.98 4.10 -20.68
C LYS A 129 9.51 3.73 -19.27
N LYS A 130 8.24 3.36 -19.14
CA LYS A 130 7.73 2.69 -17.94
C LYS A 130 8.46 1.37 -17.76
N GLN A 131 8.88 1.12 -16.53
CA GLN A 131 9.62 -0.08 -16.13
C GLN A 131 8.76 -0.95 -15.21
N GLU A 132 9.14 -2.22 -15.15
CA GLU A 132 8.52 -3.25 -14.32
C GLU A 132 9.63 -3.91 -13.49
N MET A 133 9.40 -4.01 -12.19
CA MET A 133 10.16 -4.87 -11.28
C MET A 133 9.27 -6.04 -10.88
N ASN A 134 9.82 -7.25 -10.88
CA ASN A 134 9.09 -8.47 -10.51
C ASN A 134 9.90 -9.25 -9.47
N ILE A 135 9.25 -9.61 -8.37
CA ILE A 135 9.84 -10.28 -7.21
C ILE A 135 8.95 -11.45 -6.81
N SER A 136 9.52 -12.64 -6.63
CA SER A 136 8.82 -13.77 -6.03
C SER A 136 8.90 -13.63 -4.52
N ILE A 137 7.75 -13.52 -3.85
CA ILE A 137 7.66 -13.24 -2.41
C ILE A 137 6.92 -14.38 -1.71
N ARG A 138 7.47 -14.79 -0.58
CA ARG A 138 6.75 -15.54 0.45
C ARG A 138 6.54 -14.63 1.67
N ALA A 139 5.30 -14.46 2.10
CA ALA A 139 4.93 -13.66 3.24
C ALA A 139 4.37 -14.56 4.36
N LEU A 140 4.95 -14.45 5.56
CA LEU A 140 4.38 -15.00 6.78
C LEU A 140 3.65 -13.87 7.51
N LYS A 141 2.32 -13.88 7.43
CA LYS A 141 1.46 -12.90 8.09
C LYS A 141 0.94 -13.46 9.41
N TYR A 142 1.40 -12.87 10.50
CA TYR A 142 0.94 -13.09 11.86
C TYR A 142 -0.17 -12.06 12.21
N PRO A 143 -0.79 -12.14 13.40
CA PRO A 143 -1.75 -11.14 13.84
C PRO A 143 -1.20 -9.71 13.96
N ASP A 144 0.09 -9.57 14.29
CA ASP A 144 0.75 -8.30 14.64
C ASP A 144 1.98 -7.97 13.77
N GLU A 145 2.46 -8.91 12.95
CA GLU A 145 3.65 -8.73 12.11
C GLU A 145 3.52 -9.42 10.74
N ILE A 146 4.31 -8.95 9.78
CA ILE A 146 4.55 -9.64 8.51
C ILE A 146 6.07 -9.81 8.35
N ILE A 147 6.48 -11.03 8.01
CA ILE A 147 7.86 -11.35 7.65
C ILE A 147 7.89 -11.72 6.18
N LEU A 148 8.79 -11.09 5.41
CA LEU A 148 8.91 -11.29 3.98
C LEU A 148 10.16 -12.10 3.65
N TYR A 149 10.02 -12.99 2.67
CA TYR A 149 11.11 -13.75 2.08
C TYR A 149 11.08 -13.61 0.56
N THR A 150 12.26 -13.65 -0.06
CA THR A 150 12.44 -13.68 -1.51
C THR A 150 13.20 -14.94 -1.92
N ASP A 151 12.97 -15.41 -3.15
CA ASP A 151 13.65 -16.59 -3.69
C ASP A 151 15.02 -16.22 -4.28
N ILE A 152 16.09 -16.72 -3.67
CA ILE A 152 17.48 -16.51 -4.12
C ILE A 152 18.01 -17.63 -5.02
N SER A 153 17.16 -18.60 -5.38
CA SER A 153 17.54 -19.79 -6.18
C SER A 153 16.95 -19.73 -7.60
N PRO A 154 17.65 -19.13 -8.58
CA PRO A 154 17.07 -18.91 -9.92
C PRO A 154 16.91 -20.17 -10.77
N LYS A 155 17.49 -21.31 -10.38
CA LYS A 155 17.57 -22.53 -11.22
C LYS A 155 17.35 -23.85 -10.46
N GLY A 156 16.82 -23.79 -9.24
CA GLY A 156 16.66 -24.96 -8.37
C GLY A 156 15.35 -24.94 -7.60
N GLU A 157 15.28 -25.75 -6.54
CA GLU A 157 14.24 -25.60 -5.52
C GLU A 157 14.38 -24.20 -4.88
N SER A 158 13.24 -23.58 -4.57
CA SER A 158 13.22 -22.24 -3.98
C SER A 158 13.95 -22.21 -2.65
N VAL A 159 14.89 -21.27 -2.54
CA VAL A 159 15.60 -20.99 -1.30
C VAL A 159 15.13 -19.63 -0.85
N TRP A 160 14.34 -19.60 0.22
CA TRP A 160 13.73 -18.40 0.75
C TRP A 160 14.68 -17.72 1.73
N GLU A 161 15.06 -16.49 1.43
CA GLU A 161 15.85 -15.64 2.32
C GLU A 161 14.98 -14.45 2.77
N GLU A 162 15.02 -14.14 4.06
CA GLU A 162 14.31 -13.00 4.63
C GLU A 162 14.85 -11.71 4.04
N PHE A 163 13.96 -10.76 3.70
CA PHE A 163 14.38 -9.48 3.13
C PHE A 163 13.44 -8.35 3.54
N GLN A 164 13.93 -7.14 3.44
CA GLN A 164 13.16 -5.90 3.50
C GLN A 164 13.12 -5.26 2.10
N MET A 165 12.08 -4.47 1.82
CA MET A 165 11.97 -3.80 0.51
C MET A 165 13.19 -2.91 0.21
N ASP A 166 13.78 -2.30 1.24
CA ASP A 166 15.01 -1.49 1.14
C ASP A 166 16.23 -2.27 0.64
N ASP A 167 16.28 -3.59 0.83
CA ASP A 167 17.39 -4.43 0.33
C ASP A 167 17.44 -4.47 -1.21
N LEU A 168 16.34 -4.08 -1.87
CA LEU A 168 16.24 -3.99 -3.33
C LEU A 168 16.78 -2.68 -3.89
N VAL A 169 17.07 -1.71 -3.02
CA VAL A 169 17.69 -0.44 -3.41
C VAL A 169 19.20 -0.61 -3.40
N ILE A 170 19.84 -0.47 -4.56
CA ILE A 170 21.29 -0.45 -4.65
C ILE A 170 21.81 0.84 -4.02
N SER A 171 22.25 0.74 -2.76
CA SER A 171 23.02 1.79 -2.10
C SER A 171 24.52 1.54 -2.32
N ASN A 172 25.24 2.56 -2.80
CA ASN A 172 26.70 2.50 -2.92
C ASN A 172 27.32 2.63 -1.52
N ASN A 173 27.26 1.57 -0.73
CA ASN A 173 28.06 1.45 0.48
C ASN A 173 29.44 0.93 0.06
N ASN A 174 30.39 1.88 -0.07
CA ASN A 174 31.83 1.58 -0.17
C ASN A 174 32.38 1.12 1.18
#